data_AF-A0A1G1G864-F1
#
_entry.id   AF-A0A1G1G864-F1
#
_cell.length_a   1.000
_cell.length_b   1.000
_cell.length_c   1.000
_cell.angle_alpha   90.00
_cell.angle_beta   90.00
_cell.angle_gamma   90.00
#
_symmetry.space_group_name_H-M   'P 1'
#
loop_
_entity.id
_entity.type
_entity.pdbx_description
1 polymer ?
#
loop_
_entity_poly.entity_id
_entity_poly.type
_entity_poly.pdbx_seq_one_letter_code
_entity_poly.pdbx_strand_id
1 'polypeptide(L)'
;MRTSPKFTNNFDLLRLVFASSVYFHHAYALTLSPDLRILARWCNVEFALNSFFVISGFLVFLSYYNSDSTMQYFLKRAARIYPAYFSVIILCSFLGVFLTTAPTSEYFSLDLLKYVTANLLFMNFLAPELPGVFTHNSLQAVNGALWTIRTEVMCYCCVPIIGALLNKFNRTIVFSGLYLLAYGVFSGLLIVASRSDSRTLFNVAYLPWHFLCFLSGGILYSFFENYKKHPAAFFLLALVVYSGGALLDLSLLKPLSLAVIVVYLAYFAFYAGNFGKYGDLSYGVYIVHFPILQVLISYGLFTTHPLFSFTGATILIVIVSYCSWHIIEKPFLKRNSHYIIASKEK
;
A
#
# COMPACT_ATOMS: atom_id res chain seq x y z
N MET A 1 12.20 -24.60 8.28
CA MET A 1 12.69 -23.27 7.87
C MET A 1 12.90 -22.41 9.10
N ARG A 2 14.05 -22.50 9.74
CA ARG A 2 14.53 -21.50 10.71
C ARG A 2 15.97 -21.20 10.32
N THR A 3 16.34 -19.92 10.46
CA THR A 3 17.57 -19.24 9.99
C THR A 3 17.54 -18.80 8.52
N SER A 4 17.04 -17.58 8.27
CA SER A 4 17.61 -16.77 7.20
C SER A 4 18.84 -16.03 7.76
N PRO A 5 19.96 -15.95 7.03
CA PRO A 5 21.02 -15.00 7.35
C PRO A 5 20.42 -13.59 7.47
N LYS A 6 20.96 -12.74 8.36
CA LYS A 6 20.67 -11.29 8.41
C LYS A 6 21.17 -10.66 7.09
N PHE A 7 20.42 -10.83 6.00
CA PHE A 7 20.67 -10.08 4.79
C PHE A 7 20.19 -8.65 5.03
N THR A 8 21.13 -7.71 5.05
CA THR A 8 20.86 -6.30 4.81
C THR A 8 20.12 -6.19 3.48
N ASN A 9 18.93 -5.59 3.50
CA ASN A 9 18.04 -5.53 2.35
C ASN A 9 17.44 -4.13 2.23
N ASN A 10 16.92 -3.81 1.04
CA ASN A 10 16.36 -2.50 0.71
C ASN A 10 14.83 -2.44 0.84
N PHE A 11 14.16 -3.38 1.53
CA PHE A 11 12.68 -3.39 1.56
C PHE A 11 12.08 -2.10 2.12
N ASP A 12 12.65 -1.57 3.20
CA ASP A 12 12.15 -0.33 3.82
C ASP A 12 12.36 0.89 2.91
N LEU A 13 13.48 0.93 2.16
CA LEU A 13 13.72 1.95 1.15
C LEU A 13 12.71 1.85 0.01
N LEU A 14 12.53 0.65 -0.58
CA LEU A 14 11.61 0.45 -1.70
C LEU A 14 10.18 0.82 -1.31
N ARG A 15 9.74 0.48 -0.10
CA ARG A 15 8.45 0.92 0.44
C ARG A 15 8.35 2.44 0.52
N LEU A 16 9.38 3.12 1.01
CA LEU A 16 9.37 4.59 1.08
C LEU A 16 9.32 5.21 -0.32
N VAL A 17 10.06 4.67 -1.28
CA VAL A 17 10.03 5.09 -2.69
C VAL A 17 8.64 4.91 -3.28
N PHE A 18 8.00 3.76 -3.07
CA PHE A 18 6.65 3.52 -3.58
C PHE A 18 5.60 4.39 -2.89
N ALA A 19 5.70 4.63 -1.57
CA ALA A 19 4.80 5.55 -0.86
C ALA A 19 4.93 6.97 -1.42
N SER A 20 6.16 7.41 -1.65
CA SER A 20 6.46 8.73 -2.22
C SER A 20 5.96 8.85 -3.66
N SER A 21 6.10 7.80 -4.47
CA SER A 21 5.56 7.75 -5.83
C SER A 21 4.03 7.92 -5.86
N VAL A 22 3.31 7.24 -4.96
CA VAL A 22 1.86 7.40 -4.81
C VAL A 22 1.50 8.83 -4.40
N TYR A 23 2.21 9.38 -3.40
CA TYR A 23 2.04 10.77 -2.98
C TYR A 23 2.27 11.76 -4.14
N PHE A 24 3.38 11.65 -4.84
CA PHE A 24 3.75 12.54 -5.95
C PHE A 24 2.73 12.47 -7.09
N HIS A 25 2.22 11.28 -7.38
CA HIS A 25 1.12 11.12 -8.34
C HIS A 25 -0.15 11.84 -7.87
N HIS A 26 -0.56 11.66 -6.62
CA HIS A 26 -1.75 12.33 -6.06
C HIS A 26 -1.60 13.85 -5.97
N ALA A 27 -0.39 14.36 -5.70
CA ALA A 27 -0.13 15.80 -5.70
C ALA A 27 -0.49 16.45 -7.04
N TYR A 28 -0.21 15.76 -8.16
CA TYR A 28 -0.69 16.19 -9.48
C TYR A 28 -2.17 15.85 -9.69
N ALA A 29 -2.60 14.61 -9.44
CA ALA A 29 -3.94 14.14 -9.81
C ALA A 29 -5.07 14.90 -9.10
N LEU A 30 -4.84 15.37 -7.87
CA LEU A 30 -5.83 16.14 -7.11
C LEU A 30 -5.84 17.63 -7.47
N THR A 31 -4.70 18.18 -7.88
CA THR A 31 -4.55 19.63 -8.14
C THR A 31 -4.69 19.97 -9.62
N LEU A 32 -4.38 19.02 -10.50
CA LEU A 32 -4.20 19.18 -11.94
C LEU A 32 -3.22 20.32 -12.31
N SER A 33 -2.31 20.68 -11.40
CA SER A 33 -1.35 21.75 -11.62
C SER A 33 -0.35 21.37 -12.73
N PRO A 34 -0.17 22.22 -13.77
CA PRO A 34 0.81 21.98 -14.82
C PRO A 34 2.24 21.80 -14.31
N ASP A 35 2.62 22.53 -13.25
CA ASP A 35 3.96 22.49 -12.66
C ASP A 35 4.29 21.12 -12.04
N LEU A 36 3.26 20.39 -11.60
CA LEU A 36 3.39 19.07 -10.98
C LEU A 36 3.21 17.92 -11.98
N ARG A 37 2.89 18.22 -13.24
CA ARG A 37 2.64 17.20 -14.29
C ARG A 37 3.82 16.25 -14.47
N ILE A 38 5.04 16.74 -14.28
CA ILE A 38 6.25 15.93 -14.37
C ILE A 38 6.24 14.79 -13.34
N LEU A 39 5.70 15.03 -12.13
CA LEU A 39 5.60 14.03 -11.09
C LEU A 39 4.75 12.84 -11.52
N ALA A 40 3.57 13.10 -12.09
CA ALA A 40 2.69 12.03 -12.59
C ALA A 40 3.26 11.27 -13.79
N ARG A 41 4.17 11.88 -14.57
CA ARG A 41 4.83 11.22 -15.69
C ARG A 41 5.88 10.20 -15.22
N TRP A 42 6.63 10.52 -14.18
CA TRP A 42 7.69 9.64 -13.64
C TRP A 42 7.18 8.70 -12.53
N CYS A 43 6.16 9.12 -11.78
CA CYS A 43 5.59 8.38 -10.67
C CYS A 43 4.31 7.68 -11.10
N ASN A 44 4.45 6.43 -11.54
CA ASN A 44 3.33 5.59 -11.89
C ASN A 44 2.73 4.96 -10.61
N VAL A 45 1.50 5.36 -10.28
CA VAL A 45 0.77 4.89 -9.08
C VAL A 45 0.47 3.39 -9.14
N GLU A 46 0.12 2.85 -10.30
CA GLU A 46 -0.18 1.43 -10.48
C GLU A 46 1.05 0.57 -10.24
N PHE A 47 2.21 0.97 -10.79
CA PHE A 47 3.49 0.31 -10.54
C PHE A 47 3.85 0.34 -9.06
N ALA A 48 3.70 1.49 -8.40
CA ALA A 48 4.02 1.64 -6.98
C ALA A 48 3.11 0.76 -6.11
N LEU A 49 1.80 0.75 -6.36
CA LEU A 49 0.84 -0.09 -5.63
C LEU A 49 1.08 -1.58 -5.88
N ASN A 50 1.26 -2.00 -7.12
CA ASN A 50 1.55 -3.40 -7.45
C ASN A 50 2.86 -3.86 -6.77
N SER A 51 3.89 -3.01 -6.76
CA SER A 51 5.16 -3.29 -6.09
C SER A 51 5.03 -3.34 -4.57
N PHE A 52 4.17 -2.49 -3.98
CA PHE A 52 3.82 -2.59 -2.56
C PHE A 52 3.17 -3.92 -2.22
N PHE A 53 2.18 -4.36 -3.00
CA PHE A 53 1.53 -5.64 -2.78
C PHE A 53 2.51 -6.80 -2.91
N VAL A 54 3.42 -6.77 -3.88
CA VAL A 54 4.53 -7.74 -4.00
C VAL A 54 5.36 -7.79 -2.72
N ILE A 55 5.84 -6.63 -2.23
CA ILE A 55 6.67 -6.57 -1.02
C ILE A 55 5.89 -7.09 0.19
N SER A 56 4.62 -6.67 0.34
CA SER A 56 3.74 -7.15 1.40
C SER A 56 3.54 -8.66 1.30
N GLY A 57 3.32 -9.22 0.11
CA GLY A 57 3.24 -10.65 -0.13
C GLY A 57 4.44 -11.41 0.41
N PHE A 58 5.64 -11.01 0.00
CA PHE A 58 6.88 -11.63 0.44
C PHE A 58 7.04 -11.58 1.98
N LEU A 59 6.87 -10.39 2.57
CA LEU A 59 7.15 -10.15 3.99
C LEU A 59 6.04 -10.65 4.92
N VAL A 60 4.80 -10.73 4.47
CA VAL A 60 3.68 -11.27 5.26
C VAL A 60 3.76 -12.79 5.31
N PHE A 61 4.10 -13.47 4.21
CA PHE A 61 4.40 -14.91 4.25
C PHE A 61 5.59 -15.21 5.17
N LEU A 62 6.69 -14.44 5.06
CA LEU A 62 7.82 -14.52 5.99
C LEU A 62 7.37 -14.31 7.45
N SER A 63 6.52 -13.31 7.72
CA SER A 63 5.98 -13.06 9.05
C SER A 63 5.11 -14.20 9.57
N TYR A 64 4.32 -14.85 8.72
CA TYR A 64 3.46 -15.96 9.09
C TYR A 64 4.27 -17.18 9.50
N TYR A 65 5.24 -17.60 8.67
CA TYR A 65 6.09 -18.76 8.97
C TYR A 65 7.08 -18.53 10.12
N ASN A 66 7.36 -17.27 10.47
CA ASN A 66 8.12 -16.89 11.66
C ASN A 66 7.23 -16.57 12.88
N SER A 67 5.94 -16.89 12.85
CA SER A 67 5.05 -16.74 13.99
C SER A 67 4.76 -18.09 14.64
N ASP A 68 4.72 -18.11 15.98
CA ASP A 68 4.49 -19.35 16.74
C ASP A 68 3.02 -19.81 16.69
N SER A 69 2.10 -18.90 16.37
CA SER A 69 0.68 -19.19 16.20
C SER A 69 0.00 -18.20 15.25
N THR A 70 -1.13 -18.60 14.69
CA THR A 70 -1.97 -17.74 13.82
C THR A 70 -2.43 -16.47 14.55
N MET A 71 -2.77 -16.57 15.84
CA MET A 71 -3.11 -15.40 16.66
C MET A 71 -1.92 -14.44 16.80
N GLN A 72 -0.72 -14.98 17.05
CA GLN A 72 0.49 -14.15 17.13
C GLN A 72 0.77 -13.42 15.81
N TYR A 73 0.51 -14.08 14.67
CA TYR A 73 0.58 -13.46 13.35
C TYR A 73 -0.41 -12.30 13.21
N PHE A 74 -1.70 -12.50 13.53
CA PHE A 74 -2.71 -11.44 13.44
C PHE A 74 -2.39 -10.25 14.34
N LEU A 75 -1.92 -10.49 15.57
CA LEU A 75 -1.50 -9.42 16.47
C LEU A 75 -0.34 -8.59 15.89
N LYS A 76 0.66 -9.23 15.25
CA LYS A 76 1.76 -8.52 14.57
C LYS A 76 1.24 -7.65 13.42
N ARG A 77 0.25 -8.13 12.66
CA ARG A 77 -0.35 -7.39 11.54
C ARG A 77 -1.23 -6.24 12.02
N ALA A 78 -2.07 -6.48 13.03
CA ALA A 78 -2.94 -5.47 13.63
C ALA A 78 -2.12 -4.34 14.27
N ALA A 79 -1.08 -4.67 15.05
CA ALA A 79 -0.16 -3.68 15.64
C ALA A 79 0.60 -2.86 14.59
N ARG A 80 0.75 -3.37 13.36
CA ARG A 80 1.45 -2.68 12.28
C ARG A 80 0.57 -1.69 11.53
N ILE A 81 -0.73 -1.98 11.34
CA ILE A 81 -1.65 -1.16 10.54
C ILE A 81 -2.54 -0.30 11.44
N TYR A 82 -3.21 -0.91 12.42
CA TYR A 82 -4.39 -0.32 13.05
C TYR A 82 -4.10 0.96 13.85
N PRO A 83 -3.01 1.10 14.65
CA PRO A 83 -2.80 2.30 15.47
C PRO A 83 -2.76 3.61 14.67
N ALA A 84 -1.94 3.65 13.61
CA ALA A 84 -1.81 4.83 12.76
C ALA A 84 -3.05 5.03 11.87
N TYR A 85 -3.66 3.95 11.36
CA TYR A 85 -4.92 4.00 10.61
C TYR A 85 -6.08 4.58 11.44
N PHE A 86 -6.26 4.10 12.66
CA PHE A 86 -7.26 4.61 13.60
C PHE A 86 -7.00 6.10 13.87
N SER A 87 -5.75 6.45 14.17
CA SER A 87 -5.39 7.82 14.53
C SER A 87 -5.64 8.81 13.41
N VAL A 88 -5.34 8.47 12.15
CA VAL A 88 -5.58 9.38 11.02
C VAL A 88 -7.08 9.61 10.78
N ILE A 89 -7.91 8.56 10.91
CA ILE A 89 -9.38 8.69 10.74
C ILE A 89 -9.96 9.58 11.83
N ILE A 90 -9.59 9.32 13.08
CA ILE A 90 -10.06 10.09 14.23
C ILE A 90 -9.57 11.54 14.12
N LEU A 91 -8.30 11.77 13.78
CA LEU A 91 -7.76 13.11 13.58
C LEU A 91 -8.48 13.86 12.47
N CYS A 92 -8.74 13.22 11.32
CA CYS A 92 -9.50 13.85 10.24
C CYS A 92 -10.94 14.19 10.67
N SER A 93 -11.58 13.32 11.46
CA SER A 93 -12.93 13.54 12.00
C SER A 93 -12.97 14.68 13.01
N PHE A 94 -11.90 14.90 13.78
CA PHE A 94 -11.82 16.04 14.70
C PHE A 94 -11.45 17.35 13.97
N LEU A 95 -10.45 17.30 13.09
CA LEU A 95 -9.99 18.48 12.35
C LEU A 95 -11.00 18.95 11.30
N GLY A 96 -11.83 18.04 10.79
CA GLY A 96 -12.88 18.37 9.82
C GLY A 96 -13.90 19.38 10.34
N VAL A 97 -14.10 19.50 11.66
CA VAL A 97 -14.97 20.53 12.28
C VAL A 97 -14.50 21.94 11.93
N PHE A 98 -13.19 22.16 11.76
CA PHE A 98 -12.62 23.47 11.42
C PHE A 98 -12.60 23.75 9.91
N LEU A 99 -12.92 22.74 9.10
CA LEU A 99 -12.86 22.79 7.64
C LEU A 99 -14.24 22.67 6.99
N THR A 100 -15.28 22.38 7.77
CA THR A 100 -16.64 22.20 7.27
C THR A 100 -17.28 23.54 6.93
N THR A 101 -18.02 23.57 5.82
CA THR A 101 -18.93 24.67 5.46
C THR A 101 -20.34 24.45 6.02
N ALA A 102 -20.61 23.30 6.63
CA ALA A 102 -21.92 22.99 7.21
C ALA A 102 -22.03 23.58 8.64
N PRO A 103 -23.26 23.89 9.11
CA PRO A 103 -23.49 24.23 10.52
C PRO A 103 -22.95 23.14 11.45
N THR A 104 -22.43 23.54 12.62
CA THR A 104 -21.85 22.60 13.60
C THR A 104 -22.85 21.50 14.02
N SER A 105 -24.14 21.82 14.09
CA SER A 105 -25.22 20.85 14.36
C SER A 105 -25.37 19.78 13.27
N GLU A 106 -25.09 20.12 12.01
CA GLU A 106 -25.12 19.17 10.89
C GLU A 106 -23.83 18.38 10.77
N TYR A 107 -22.70 18.96 11.20
CA TYR A 107 -21.43 18.24 11.27
C TYR A 107 -21.49 17.06 12.26
N PHE A 108 -22.01 17.29 13.47
CA PHE A 108 -22.18 16.25 14.49
C PHE A 108 -23.47 15.43 14.28
N SER A 109 -23.66 14.95 13.06
CA SER A 109 -24.82 14.14 12.63
C SER A 109 -24.49 12.65 12.55
N LEU A 110 -25.49 11.85 12.15
CA LEU A 110 -25.33 10.44 11.84
C LEU A 110 -24.31 10.19 10.71
N ASP A 111 -24.08 11.17 9.84
CA ASP A 111 -23.11 11.04 8.74
C ASP A 111 -21.66 11.07 9.23
N LEU A 112 -21.34 11.85 10.27
CA LEU A 112 -20.04 11.78 10.94
C LEU A 112 -19.85 10.40 11.59
N LEU A 113 -20.87 9.88 12.27
CA LEU A 113 -20.81 8.55 12.87
C LEU A 113 -20.63 7.48 11.79
N LYS A 114 -21.36 7.59 10.67
CA LYS A 114 -21.23 6.70 9.52
C LYS A 114 -19.83 6.76 8.92
N TYR A 115 -19.25 7.95 8.78
CA TYR A 115 -17.86 8.13 8.33
C TYR A 115 -16.88 7.40 9.26
N VAL A 116 -16.92 7.70 10.56
CA VAL A 116 -15.99 7.10 11.53
C VAL A 116 -16.12 5.59 11.55
N THR A 117 -17.34 5.07 11.68
CA THR A 117 -17.59 3.62 11.77
C THR A 117 -17.21 2.89 10.48
N ALA A 118 -17.63 3.38 9.32
CA ALA A 118 -17.31 2.75 8.04
C ALA A 118 -15.79 2.76 7.80
N ASN A 119 -15.10 3.87 8.05
CA ASN A 119 -13.65 3.94 7.83
C ASN A 119 -12.87 3.07 8.81
N LEU A 120 -13.24 3.03 10.11
CA LEU A 120 -12.59 2.16 11.09
C LEU A 120 -12.77 0.66 10.81
N LEU A 121 -13.82 0.29 10.07
CA LEU A 121 -14.08 -1.06 9.58
C LEU A 121 -13.48 -1.34 8.18
N PHE A 122 -12.62 -0.46 7.67
CA PHE A 122 -12.03 -0.54 6.31
C PHE A 122 -13.06 -0.51 5.18
N MET A 123 -14.25 0.04 5.43
CA MET A 123 -15.35 0.21 4.48
C MET A 123 -15.44 1.68 4.00
N ASN A 124 -14.29 2.28 3.68
CA ASN A 124 -14.17 3.70 3.29
C ASN A 124 -15.14 4.10 2.17
N PHE A 125 -15.43 3.17 1.26
CA PHE A 125 -16.32 3.37 0.12
C PHE A 125 -17.79 3.62 0.52
N LEU A 126 -18.22 3.26 1.74
CA LEU A 126 -19.59 3.50 2.22
C LEU A 126 -19.78 4.94 2.73
N ALA A 127 -18.70 5.57 3.19
CA ALA A 127 -18.69 6.95 3.69
C ALA A 127 -17.28 7.55 3.54
N PRO A 128 -16.90 7.97 2.32
CA PRO A 128 -15.57 8.53 2.06
C PRO A 128 -15.43 10.00 2.51
N GLU A 129 -16.55 10.66 2.80
CA GLU A 129 -16.70 12.10 2.97
C GLU A 129 -17.16 12.44 4.39
N LEU A 130 -16.78 13.64 4.85
CA LEU A 130 -17.29 14.25 6.08
C LEU A 130 -18.30 15.35 5.74
N PRO A 131 -19.34 15.59 6.57
CA PRO A 131 -20.36 16.58 6.27
C PRO A 131 -19.77 17.97 6.04
N GLY A 132 -19.97 18.53 4.85
CA GLY A 132 -19.54 19.88 4.48
C GLY A 132 -18.02 20.09 4.37
N VAL A 133 -17.20 19.03 4.43
CA VAL A 133 -15.73 19.15 4.33
C VAL A 133 -15.28 18.97 2.88
N PHE A 134 -14.36 19.84 2.41
CA PHE A 134 -13.78 19.79 1.05
C PHE A 134 -14.80 19.87 -0.09
N THR A 135 -15.97 20.48 0.14
CA THR A 135 -17.07 20.61 -0.85
C THR A 135 -16.66 21.30 -2.16
N HIS A 136 -15.63 22.14 -2.11
CA HIS A 136 -15.06 22.85 -3.27
C HIS A 136 -13.88 22.14 -3.95
N ASN A 137 -13.39 21.03 -3.38
CA ASN A 137 -12.30 20.27 -3.97
C ASN A 137 -12.84 19.36 -5.09
N SER A 138 -12.00 19.03 -6.07
CA SER A 138 -12.38 18.16 -7.20
C SER A 138 -12.82 16.75 -6.77
N LEU A 139 -12.30 16.28 -5.63
CA LEU A 139 -12.71 15.06 -4.96
C LEU A 139 -12.92 15.36 -3.48
N GLN A 140 -14.10 15.05 -2.97
CA GLN A 140 -14.50 15.36 -1.59
C GLN A 140 -14.07 14.29 -0.57
N ALA A 141 -13.59 13.13 -1.04
CA ALA A 141 -13.10 12.07 -0.17
C ALA A 141 -11.97 12.58 0.73
N VAL A 142 -12.14 12.45 2.04
CA VAL A 142 -11.19 12.98 3.04
C VAL A 142 -9.84 12.28 2.95
N ASN A 143 -9.86 10.97 2.73
CA ASN A 143 -8.66 10.18 2.52
C ASN A 143 -8.89 9.10 1.46
N GLY A 144 -8.74 9.50 0.19
CA GLY A 144 -8.90 8.62 -0.95
C GLY A 144 -7.81 7.55 -1.09
N ALA A 145 -6.74 7.55 -0.30
CA ALA A 145 -5.68 6.54 -0.36
C ALA A 145 -6.00 5.25 0.42
N LEU A 146 -6.93 5.31 1.38
CA LEU A 146 -7.18 4.22 2.33
C LEU A 146 -7.79 2.94 1.72
N TRP A 147 -8.40 3.02 0.53
CA TRP A 147 -9.08 1.87 -0.09
C TRP A 147 -8.17 0.66 -0.29
N THR A 148 -6.88 0.89 -0.54
CA THR A 148 -5.86 -0.16 -0.70
C THR A 148 -5.55 -0.90 0.60
N ILE A 149 -5.69 -0.25 1.76
CA ILE A 149 -5.44 -0.86 3.07
C ILE A 149 -6.47 -1.96 3.34
N ARG A 150 -7.73 -1.77 2.91
CA ARG A 150 -8.75 -2.83 2.93
C ARG A 150 -8.24 -4.09 2.21
N THR A 151 -7.67 -3.91 1.02
CA THR A 151 -7.17 -5.01 0.20
C THR A 151 -6.00 -5.71 0.88
N GLU A 152 -5.11 -4.94 1.50
CA GLU A 152 -3.99 -5.47 2.28
C GLU A 152 -4.47 -6.31 3.49
N VAL A 153 -5.45 -5.82 4.25
CA VAL A 153 -6.05 -6.57 5.37
C VAL A 153 -6.72 -7.87 4.89
N MET A 154 -7.42 -7.84 3.75
CA MET A 154 -7.97 -9.06 3.14
C MET A 154 -6.87 -10.06 2.80
N CYS A 155 -5.76 -9.60 2.21
CA CYS A 155 -4.61 -10.46 1.92
C CYS A 155 -4.03 -11.08 3.20
N TYR A 156 -3.99 -10.33 4.30
CA TYR A 156 -3.49 -10.84 5.58
C TYR A 156 -4.35 -11.98 6.12
N CYS A 157 -5.67 -11.91 5.95
CA CYS A 157 -6.61 -12.97 6.31
C CYS A 157 -6.46 -14.21 5.42
N CYS A 158 -6.08 -14.05 4.15
CA CYS A 158 -5.85 -15.16 3.23
C CYS A 158 -4.61 -16.00 3.58
N VAL A 159 -3.55 -15.40 4.15
CA VAL A 159 -2.26 -16.10 4.34
C VAL A 159 -2.36 -17.36 5.22
N PRO A 160 -3.03 -17.36 6.39
CA PRO A 160 -3.21 -18.59 7.17
C PRO A 160 -3.97 -19.70 6.41
N ILE A 161 -4.95 -19.32 5.59
CA ILE A 161 -5.72 -20.26 4.75
C ILE A 161 -4.81 -20.88 3.69
N ILE A 162 -4.02 -20.04 2.99
CA ILE A 162 -3.03 -20.50 2.01
C ILE A 162 -1.99 -21.40 2.70
N GLY A 163 -1.50 -21.00 3.87
CA GLY A 163 -0.57 -21.79 4.68
C GLY A 163 -1.12 -23.17 5.04
N ALA A 164 -2.40 -23.26 5.42
CA ALA A 164 -3.06 -24.53 5.70
C ALA A 164 -3.18 -25.42 4.45
N LEU A 165 -3.46 -24.83 3.27
CA LEU A 165 -3.46 -25.57 2.00
C LEU A 165 -2.05 -26.06 1.63
N LEU A 166 -1.02 -25.24 1.85
CA LEU A 166 0.39 -25.59 1.59
C LEU A 166 0.89 -26.72 2.50
N ASN A 167 0.29 -26.91 3.68
CA ASN A 167 0.60 -28.04 4.56
C ASN A 167 -0.03 -29.36 4.07
N LYS A 168 -1.10 -29.29 3.29
CA LYS A 168 -1.86 -30.47 2.82
C LYS A 168 -1.54 -30.86 1.38
N PHE A 169 -1.20 -29.89 0.54
CA PHE A 169 -1.04 -30.07 -0.90
C PHE A 169 0.32 -29.56 -1.40
N ASN A 170 0.72 -29.99 -2.59
CA ASN A 170 1.95 -29.52 -3.21
C ASN A 170 1.90 -28.01 -3.45
N ARG A 171 2.94 -27.29 -3.01
CA ARG A 171 3.05 -25.83 -3.15
C ARG A 171 2.83 -25.32 -4.57
N THR A 172 3.33 -26.03 -5.58
CA THR A 172 3.16 -25.65 -6.99
C THR A 172 1.69 -25.73 -7.39
N ILE A 173 0.97 -26.77 -6.97
CA ILE A 173 -0.46 -26.93 -7.28
C ILE A 173 -1.27 -25.81 -6.61
N VAL A 174 -1.03 -25.55 -5.33
CA VAL A 174 -1.74 -24.51 -4.57
C VAL A 174 -1.51 -23.13 -5.18
N PHE A 175 -0.26 -22.75 -5.41
CA PHE A 175 0.06 -21.44 -5.97
C PHE A 175 -0.45 -21.28 -7.40
N SER A 176 -0.24 -22.27 -8.28
CA SER A 176 -0.73 -22.20 -9.66
C SER A 176 -2.26 -22.13 -9.70
N GLY A 177 -2.96 -22.92 -8.89
CA GLY A 177 -4.43 -22.89 -8.80
C GLY A 177 -4.96 -21.53 -8.33
N LEU A 178 -4.41 -20.99 -7.25
CA LEU A 178 -4.79 -19.67 -6.73
C LEU A 178 -4.46 -18.53 -7.72
N TYR A 179 -3.30 -18.62 -8.37
CA TYR A 179 -2.87 -17.62 -9.35
C TYR A 179 -3.78 -17.61 -10.58
N LEU A 180 -4.05 -18.78 -11.17
CA LEU A 180 -4.95 -18.91 -12.31
C LEU A 180 -6.39 -18.52 -11.95
N LEU A 181 -6.86 -18.87 -10.76
CA LEU A 181 -8.18 -18.45 -10.27
C LEU A 181 -8.27 -16.93 -10.16
N ALA A 182 -7.31 -16.28 -9.49
CA ALA A 182 -7.32 -14.83 -9.30
C ALA A 182 -7.21 -14.09 -10.65
N TYR A 183 -6.40 -14.59 -11.59
CA TYR A 183 -6.32 -14.04 -12.95
C TYR A 183 -7.59 -14.25 -13.76
N GLY A 184 -8.23 -15.42 -13.64
CA GLY A 184 -9.51 -15.70 -14.27
C GLY A 184 -10.61 -14.77 -13.76
N VAL A 185 -10.68 -14.54 -12.45
CA VAL A 185 -11.64 -13.60 -11.84
C VAL A 185 -11.34 -12.16 -12.29
N PHE A 186 -10.09 -11.73 -12.27
CA PHE A 186 -9.69 -10.41 -12.79
C PHE A 186 -10.14 -10.21 -14.24
N SER A 187 -9.78 -11.15 -15.11
CA SER A 187 -10.07 -11.08 -16.55
C SER A 187 -11.58 -11.12 -16.81
N GLY A 188 -12.31 -11.99 -16.12
CA GLY A 188 -13.78 -12.07 -16.20
C GLY A 188 -14.45 -10.76 -15.76
N LEU A 189 -14.04 -10.19 -14.63
CA LEU A 189 -14.57 -8.91 -14.15
C LEU A 189 -14.25 -7.76 -15.10
N LEU A 190 -13.05 -7.71 -15.68
CA LEU A 190 -12.72 -6.70 -16.69
C LEU A 190 -13.59 -6.82 -17.94
N ILE A 191 -13.85 -8.04 -18.44
CA ILE A 191 -14.74 -8.26 -19.58
C ILE A 191 -16.17 -7.81 -19.27
N VAL A 192 -16.68 -8.11 -18.07
CA VAL A 192 -18.02 -7.65 -17.67
C VAL A 192 -18.05 -6.13 -17.49
N ALA A 193 -17.03 -5.54 -16.88
CA ALA A 193 -16.92 -4.10 -16.69
C ALA A 193 -16.85 -3.37 -18.03
N SER A 194 -16.07 -3.86 -18.99
CA SER A 194 -15.96 -3.26 -20.33
C SER A 194 -17.25 -3.36 -21.14
N ARG A 195 -18.06 -4.40 -20.92
CA ARG A 195 -19.37 -4.57 -21.59
C ARG A 195 -20.48 -3.73 -20.96
N SER A 196 -20.37 -3.43 -19.67
CA SER A 196 -21.38 -2.70 -18.90
C SER A 196 -21.07 -1.22 -18.71
N ASP A 197 -19.90 -0.76 -19.18
CA ASP A 197 -19.34 0.58 -18.94
C ASP A 197 -19.36 0.99 -17.44
N SER A 198 -19.30 0.01 -16.55
CA SER A 198 -19.45 0.21 -15.11
C SER A 198 -18.12 0.54 -14.47
N ARG A 199 -17.89 1.82 -14.17
CA ARG A 199 -16.70 2.30 -13.44
C ARG A 199 -16.53 1.62 -12.08
N THR A 200 -17.63 1.28 -11.41
CA THR A 200 -17.61 0.55 -10.13
C THR A 200 -17.06 -0.86 -10.32
N LEU A 201 -17.51 -1.59 -11.35
CA LEU A 201 -16.98 -2.92 -11.65
C LEU A 201 -15.51 -2.88 -12.08
N PHE A 202 -15.09 -1.85 -12.82
CA PHE A 202 -13.67 -1.63 -13.10
C PHE A 202 -12.85 -1.52 -11.81
N ASN A 203 -13.26 -0.68 -10.85
CA ASN A 203 -12.55 -0.53 -9.58
C ASN A 203 -12.51 -1.83 -8.77
N VAL A 204 -13.60 -2.61 -8.77
CA VAL A 204 -13.67 -3.91 -8.08
C VAL A 204 -12.79 -4.96 -8.76
N ALA A 205 -12.65 -4.93 -10.09
CA ALA A 205 -11.80 -5.87 -10.84
C ALA A 205 -10.34 -5.82 -10.40
N TYR A 206 -9.82 -4.64 -10.02
CA TYR A 206 -8.44 -4.51 -9.56
C TYR A 206 -8.17 -5.17 -8.19
N LEU A 207 -9.20 -5.57 -7.43
CA LEU A 207 -8.99 -6.28 -6.16
C LEU A 207 -8.28 -7.65 -6.36
N PRO A 208 -8.77 -8.55 -7.23
CA PRO A 208 -8.03 -9.74 -7.65
C PRO A 208 -6.63 -9.46 -8.21
N TRP A 209 -6.44 -8.34 -8.93
CA TRP A 209 -5.13 -7.97 -9.48
C TRP A 209 -4.09 -7.66 -8.41
N HIS A 210 -4.47 -6.87 -7.40
CA HIS A 210 -3.60 -6.62 -6.25
C HIS A 210 -3.33 -7.90 -5.46
N PHE A 211 -4.32 -8.80 -5.34
CA PHE A 211 -4.12 -10.12 -4.76
C PHE A 211 -3.13 -10.97 -5.56
N LEU A 212 -3.11 -10.90 -6.90
CA LEU A 212 -2.08 -11.56 -7.73
C LEU A 212 -0.68 -11.01 -7.46
N CYS A 213 -0.55 -9.69 -7.37
CA CYS A 213 0.74 -9.05 -7.02
C CYS A 213 1.21 -9.52 -5.64
N PHE A 214 0.32 -9.55 -4.65
CA PHE A 214 0.58 -10.09 -3.33
C PHE A 214 0.97 -11.57 -3.36
N LEU A 215 0.21 -12.40 -4.06
CA LEU A 215 0.47 -13.82 -4.19
C LEU A 215 1.81 -14.07 -4.86
N SER A 216 2.20 -13.26 -5.86
CA SER A 216 3.50 -13.34 -6.54
C SER A 216 4.67 -13.12 -5.58
N GLY A 217 4.55 -12.18 -4.65
CA GLY A 217 5.52 -12.02 -3.56
C GLY A 217 5.62 -13.25 -2.66
N GLY A 218 4.47 -13.85 -2.30
CA GLY A 218 4.40 -15.09 -1.51
C GLY A 218 4.96 -16.32 -2.24
N ILE A 219 4.73 -16.42 -3.55
CA ILE A 219 5.34 -17.42 -4.44
C ILE A 219 6.86 -17.26 -4.39
N LEU A 220 7.36 -16.05 -4.62
CA LEU A 220 8.80 -15.80 -4.67
C LEU A 220 9.47 -16.08 -3.31
N TYR A 221 8.80 -15.79 -2.19
CA TYR A 221 9.22 -16.22 -0.86
C TYR A 221 9.32 -17.75 -0.76
N SER A 222 8.29 -18.47 -1.22
CA SER A 222 8.21 -19.94 -1.11
C SER A 222 9.22 -20.68 -1.98
N PHE A 223 9.68 -20.04 -3.06
CA PHE A 223 10.70 -20.55 -3.98
C PHE A 223 12.02 -19.76 -3.89
N PHE A 224 12.23 -19.00 -2.82
CA PHE A 224 13.37 -18.08 -2.69
C PHE A 224 14.73 -18.80 -2.76
N GLU A 225 14.82 -20.00 -2.20
CA GLU A 225 16.03 -20.84 -2.23
C GLU A 225 16.43 -21.28 -3.64
N ASN A 226 15.48 -21.42 -4.56
CA ASN A 226 15.75 -21.69 -5.97
C ASN A 226 16.11 -20.41 -6.70
N TYR A 227 15.37 -19.33 -6.45
CA TYR A 227 15.57 -18.02 -7.05
C TYR A 227 16.98 -17.46 -6.77
N LYS A 228 17.47 -17.56 -5.53
CA LYS A 228 18.77 -17.02 -5.11
C LYS A 228 19.98 -17.69 -5.77
N LYS A 229 19.81 -18.83 -6.46
CA LYS A 229 20.89 -19.51 -7.19
C LYS A 229 21.27 -18.76 -8.48
N HIS A 230 20.29 -18.13 -9.12
CA HIS A 230 20.48 -17.44 -10.41
C HIS A 230 19.73 -16.10 -10.47
N PRO A 231 19.94 -15.17 -9.51
CA PRO A 231 19.10 -13.99 -9.35
C PRO A 231 19.16 -13.05 -10.55
N ALA A 232 20.34 -12.87 -11.16
CA ALA A 232 20.52 -12.02 -12.34
C ALA A 232 19.82 -12.57 -13.59
N ALA A 233 19.85 -13.89 -13.80
CA ALA A 233 19.17 -14.52 -14.93
C ALA A 233 17.65 -14.35 -14.83
N PHE A 234 17.08 -14.61 -13.64
CA PHE A 234 15.67 -14.36 -13.38
C PHE A 234 15.31 -12.88 -13.52
N PHE A 235 16.17 -11.96 -13.07
CA PHE A 235 15.95 -10.52 -13.22
C PHE A 235 15.90 -10.09 -14.68
N LEU A 236 16.86 -10.50 -15.51
CA LEU A 236 16.88 -10.17 -16.93
C LEU A 236 15.66 -10.75 -17.67
N LEU A 237 15.29 -12.00 -17.39
CA LEU A 237 14.08 -12.61 -17.95
C LEU A 237 12.82 -11.85 -17.51
N ALA A 238 12.73 -11.48 -16.24
CA ALA A 238 11.61 -10.73 -15.71
C ALA A 238 11.50 -9.33 -16.34
N LEU A 239 12.62 -8.64 -16.60
CA LEU A 239 12.61 -7.37 -17.31
C LEU A 239 12.03 -7.53 -18.72
N VAL A 240 12.47 -8.54 -19.48
CA VAL A 240 11.97 -8.81 -20.84
C VAL A 240 10.47 -9.10 -20.81
N VAL A 241 10.00 -9.94 -19.89
CA VAL A 241 8.58 -10.29 -19.74
C VAL A 241 7.76 -9.06 -19.34
N TYR A 242 8.26 -8.26 -18.41
CA TYR A 242 7.58 -7.07 -17.90
C TYR A 242 7.47 -5.98 -18.97
N SER A 243 8.55 -5.71 -19.72
CA SER A 243 8.57 -4.72 -20.81
C SER A 243 7.85 -5.20 -22.08
N GLY A 244 7.93 -6.50 -22.38
CA GLY A 244 7.36 -7.10 -23.59
C GLY A 244 5.86 -7.39 -23.50
N GLY A 245 5.23 -7.20 -22.34
CA GLY A 245 3.86 -7.67 -22.08
C GLY A 245 2.76 -7.04 -22.95
N ALA A 246 2.99 -5.88 -23.59
CA ALA A 246 2.04 -5.30 -24.55
C ALA A 246 2.14 -5.91 -25.96
N LEU A 247 3.32 -6.43 -26.33
CA LEU A 247 3.56 -7.03 -27.65
C LEU A 247 3.27 -8.53 -27.69
N LEU A 248 3.37 -9.20 -26.53
CA LEU A 248 3.34 -10.66 -26.41
C LEU A 248 2.14 -11.20 -25.60
N ASP A 249 1.19 -10.33 -25.23
CA ASP A 249 0.03 -10.64 -24.37
C ASP A 249 0.38 -11.39 -23.07
N LEU A 250 1.50 -11.01 -22.45
CA LEU A 250 2.02 -11.65 -21.24
C LEU A 250 1.40 -11.09 -19.95
N SER A 251 0.16 -10.60 -20.02
CA SER A 251 -0.53 -9.97 -18.89
C SER A 251 -0.62 -10.89 -17.66
N LEU A 252 -0.76 -12.19 -17.88
CA LEU A 252 -0.71 -13.22 -16.84
C LEU A 252 0.63 -13.26 -16.08
N LEU A 253 1.75 -12.97 -16.75
CA LEU A 253 3.10 -13.08 -16.14
C LEU A 253 3.60 -11.76 -15.55
N LYS A 254 2.88 -10.64 -15.75
CA LYS A 254 3.27 -9.32 -15.25
C LYS A 254 3.43 -9.27 -13.72
N PRO A 255 2.49 -9.78 -12.89
CA PRO A 255 2.66 -9.76 -11.44
C PRO A 255 3.88 -10.57 -10.96
N LEU A 256 4.13 -11.72 -11.57
CA LEU A 256 5.27 -12.58 -11.22
C LEU A 256 6.61 -11.97 -11.64
N SER A 257 6.70 -11.40 -12.85
CA SER A 257 7.89 -10.69 -13.30
C SER A 257 8.17 -9.45 -12.44
N LEU A 258 7.14 -8.69 -12.06
CA LEU A 258 7.27 -7.59 -11.12
C LEU A 258 7.81 -8.08 -9.77
N ALA A 259 7.32 -9.22 -9.26
CA ALA A 259 7.81 -9.79 -8.01
C ALA A 259 9.30 -10.09 -8.06
N VAL A 260 9.77 -10.69 -9.15
CA VAL A 260 11.19 -10.97 -9.37
C VAL A 260 12.01 -9.68 -9.43
N ILE A 261 11.55 -8.65 -10.14
CA ILE A 261 12.23 -7.35 -10.25
C ILE A 261 12.36 -6.69 -8.88
N VAL A 262 11.25 -6.55 -8.15
CA VAL A 262 11.20 -5.81 -6.88
C VAL A 262 12.01 -6.52 -5.80
N VAL A 263 11.91 -7.85 -5.70
CA VAL A 263 12.69 -8.62 -4.72
C VAL A 263 14.17 -8.67 -5.11
N TYR A 264 14.50 -8.63 -6.41
CA TYR A 264 15.90 -8.46 -6.85
C TYR A 264 16.48 -7.15 -6.33
N LEU A 265 15.76 -6.04 -6.51
CA LEU A 265 16.16 -4.73 -5.99
C LEU A 265 16.24 -4.69 -4.46
N ALA A 266 15.46 -5.52 -3.77
CA ALA A 266 15.48 -5.62 -2.31
C ALA A 266 16.71 -6.37 -1.79
N TYR A 267 17.09 -7.50 -2.39
CA TYR A 267 18.12 -8.41 -1.84
C TYR A 267 19.46 -8.41 -2.57
N PHE A 268 19.49 -8.12 -3.87
CA PHE A 268 20.67 -8.35 -4.72
C PHE A 268 21.23 -7.08 -5.36
N ALA A 269 20.44 -6.00 -5.43
CA ALA A 269 20.96 -4.68 -5.80
C ALA A 269 21.91 -4.13 -4.71
N PHE A 270 22.65 -3.08 -5.06
CA PHE A 270 23.49 -2.36 -4.12
C PHE A 270 22.70 -1.95 -2.88
N TYR A 271 23.24 -2.25 -1.70
CA TYR A 271 22.60 -1.89 -0.44
C TYR A 271 22.69 -0.39 -0.22
N ALA A 272 21.54 0.29 -0.22
CA ALA A 272 21.47 1.74 -0.16
C ALA A 272 21.38 2.29 1.27
N GLY A 273 21.43 1.42 2.29
CA GLY A 273 21.47 1.80 3.70
C GLY A 273 20.26 1.36 4.52
N ASN A 274 20.38 1.50 5.85
CA ASN A 274 19.36 1.07 6.80
C ASN A 274 18.29 2.16 7.00
N PHE A 275 17.35 2.28 6.07
CA PHE A 275 16.24 3.22 6.19
C PHE A 275 15.30 2.87 7.36
N GLY A 276 15.25 1.60 7.76
CA GLY A 276 14.50 1.14 8.94
C GLY A 276 14.99 1.74 10.27
N LYS A 277 16.22 2.29 10.33
CA LYS A 277 16.75 2.94 11.54
C LYS A 277 15.96 4.18 11.95
N TYR A 278 15.36 4.87 10.99
CA TYR A 278 14.54 6.06 11.21
C TYR A 278 13.06 5.72 11.46
N GLY A 279 12.71 4.43 11.45
CA GLY A 279 11.33 3.96 11.56
C GLY A 279 10.67 3.64 10.23
N ASP A 280 9.41 3.19 10.30
CA ASP A 280 8.62 2.93 9.10
C ASP A 280 7.89 4.19 8.61
N LEU A 281 8.65 5.12 8.04
CA LEU A 281 8.08 6.35 7.48
C LEU A 281 7.17 6.08 6.28
N SER A 282 7.35 4.96 5.58
CA SER A 282 6.59 4.66 4.37
C SER A 282 5.09 4.59 4.63
N TYR A 283 4.69 4.02 5.77
CA TYR A 283 3.28 3.91 6.14
C TYR A 283 2.67 5.25 6.51
N GLY A 284 3.39 6.04 7.32
CA GLY A 284 2.99 7.41 7.65
C GLY A 284 2.77 8.24 6.38
N VAL A 285 3.76 8.28 5.48
CA VAL A 285 3.68 9.03 4.21
C VAL A 285 2.46 8.59 3.42
N TYR A 286 2.21 7.27 3.36
CA TYR A 286 1.08 6.72 2.64
C TYR A 286 -0.28 7.14 3.22
N ILE A 287 -0.48 7.13 4.53
CA ILE A 287 -1.81 7.42 5.09
C ILE A 287 -2.08 8.92 5.28
N VAL A 288 -1.05 9.74 5.49
CA VAL A 288 -1.23 11.18 5.83
C VAL A 288 -1.15 12.11 4.62
N HIS A 289 -0.58 11.68 3.49
CA HIS A 289 -0.42 12.58 2.34
C HIS A 289 -1.75 13.08 1.78
N PHE A 290 -2.77 12.23 1.72
CA PHE A 290 -4.03 12.57 1.08
C PHE A 290 -4.81 13.64 1.86
N PRO A 291 -5.03 13.49 3.19
CA PRO A 291 -5.67 14.56 3.97
C PRO A 291 -4.87 15.86 3.96
N ILE A 292 -3.54 15.80 4.05
CA ILE A 292 -2.69 17.00 4.00
C ILE A 292 -2.86 17.73 2.66
N LEU A 293 -2.83 17.01 1.53
CA LEU A 293 -3.09 17.59 0.22
C LEU A 293 -4.49 18.22 0.15
N GLN A 294 -5.53 17.52 0.62
CA GLN A 294 -6.91 18.01 0.61
C GLN A 294 -7.07 19.32 1.39
N VAL A 295 -6.42 19.45 2.55
CA VAL A 295 -6.41 20.69 3.34
C VAL A 295 -5.75 21.83 2.56
N LEU A 296 -4.55 21.62 2.03
CA LEU A 296 -3.83 22.68 1.29
C LEU A 296 -4.56 23.09 -0.01
N ILE A 297 -5.23 22.14 -0.67
CA ILE A 297 -6.08 22.40 -1.83
C ILE A 297 -7.30 23.24 -1.43
N SER A 298 -7.93 22.94 -0.30
CA SER A 298 -9.12 23.67 0.17
C SER A 298 -8.85 25.14 0.47
N TYR A 299 -7.62 25.48 0.86
CA TYR A 299 -7.16 26.86 1.04
C TYR A 299 -6.68 27.55 -0.26
N GLY A 300 -6.76 26.88 -1.42
CA GLY A 300 -6.32 27.44 -2.70
C GLY A 300 -4.79 27.62 -2.82
N LEU A 301 -4.01 26.94 -1.99
CA LEU A 301 -2.55 27.12 -1.99
C LEU A 301 -1.90 26.52 -3.24
N PHE A 302 -2.46 25.43 -3.77
CA PHE A 302 -1.98 24.81 -5.00
C PHE A 302 -2.40 25.55 -6.27
N THR A 303 -3.40 26.44 -6.22
CA THR A 303 -3.77 27.29 -7.37
C THR A 303 -2.92 28.55 -7.43
N THR A 304 -2.54 29.10 -6.27
CA THR A 304 -1.74 30.33 -6.16
C THR A 304 -0.23 30.08 -6.27
N HIS A 305 0.30 29.09 -5.55
CA HIS A 305 1.73 28.79 -5.49
C HIS A 305 2.01 27.27 -5.50
N PRO A 306 1.87 26.59 -6.65
CA PRO A 306 1.88 25.12 -6.72
C PRO A 306 3.16 24.47 -6.19
N LEU A 307 4.34 24.97 -6.59
CA LEU A 307 5.63 24.41 -6.18
C LEU A 307 5.96 24.66 -4.70
N PHE A 308 5.62 25.85 -4.19
CA PHE A 308 5.78 26.18 -2.78
C PHE A 308 4.87 25.30 -1.92
N SER A 309 3.60 25.17 -2.31
CA SER A 309 2.62 24.31 -1.65
C SER A 309 3.00 22.84 -1.67
N PHE A 310 3.56 22.35 -2.78
CA PHE A 310 4.10 20.99 -2.87
C PHE A 310 5.28 20.77 -1.92
N THR A 311 6.20 21.74 -1.83
CA THR A 311 7.36 21.68 -0.93
C THR A 311 6.90 21.70 0.53
N GLY A 312 5.99 22.61 0.89
CA GLY A 312 5.38 22.68 2.22
C GLY A 312 4.61 21.40 2.58
N ALA A 313 3.84 20.83 1.63
CA ALA A 313 3.17 19.55 1.80
C ALA A 313 4.17 18.43 2.09
N THR A 314 5.26 18.35 1.34
CA THR A 314 6.30 17.32 1.51
C THR A 314 6.91 17.39 2.91
N ILE A 315 7.29 18.60 3.35
CA ILE A 315 7.85 18.82 4.69
C ILE A 315 6.84 18.39 5.77
N LEU A 316 5.59 18.83 5.66
CA LEU A 316 4.54 18.50 6.63
C LEU A 316 4.28 16.98 6.68
N ILE A 317 4.19 16.32 5.52
CA ILE A 317 4.00 14.87 5.43
C ILE A 317 5.13 14.13 6.12
N VAL A 318 6.39 14.52 5.89
CA VAL A 318 7.55 13.87 6.53
C VAL A 318 7.51 14.07 8.04
N ILE A 319 7.23 15.28 8.53
CA ILE A 319 7.13 15.59 9.96
C ILE A 319 6.01 14.77 10.61
N VAL A 320 4.80 14.79 10.03
CA VAL A 320 3.65 14.05 10.59
C VAL A 320 3.89 12.55 10.55
N SER A 321 4.51 12.03 9.49
CA SER A 321 4.87 10.61 9.38
C SER A 321 5.88 10.19 10.45
N TYR A 322 6.88 11.04 10.70
CA TYR A 322 7.87 10.83 11.75
C TYR A 322 7.22 10.85 13.15
N CYS A 323 6.37 11.84 13.43
CA CYS A 323 5.61 11.92 14.68
C CYS A 323 4.68 10.71 14.87
N SER A 324 3.93 10.32 13.83
CA SER A 324 3.07 9.12 13.84
C SER A 324 3.86 7.88 14.22
N TRP A 325 5.02 7.69 13.58
CA TRP A 325 5.87 6.55 13.87
C TRP A 325 6.29 6.51 15.36
N HIS A 326 6.80 7.62 15.89
CA HIS A 326 7.39 7.65 17.22
C HIS A 326 6.37 7.68 18.36
N ILE A 327 5.23 8.34 18.15
CA ILE A 327 4.21 8.56 19.19
C ILE A 327 3.14 7.46 19.14
N ILE A 328 2.75 7.03 17.94
CA ILE A 328 1.56 6.17 17.74
C ILE A 328 1.97 4.74 17.39
N GLU A 329 2.86 4.53 16.43
CA GLU A 329 3.08 3.18 15.89
C GLU A 329 4.09 2.37 16.72
N LYS A 330 5.26 2.94 16.99
CA LYS A 330 6.36 2.28 17.69
C LYS A 330 5.96 1.66 19.04
N PRO A 331 5.11 2.28 19.89
CA PRO A 331 4.70 1.71 21.17
C PRO A 331 3.93 0.37 21.04
N PHE A 332 3.22 0.14 19.95
CA PHE A 332 2.42 -1.09 19.74
C PHE A 332 3.26 -2.25 19.18
N LEU A 333 4.48 -1.98 18.72
CA LEU A 333 5.35 -3.01 18.16
C LEU A 333 6.04 -3.83 19.27
N LYS A 334 6.14 -5.14 19.06
CA LYS A 334 6.90 -6.03 19.95
C LYS A 334 8.39 -5.68 19.95
N ARG A 335 9.05 -5.84 21.09
CA ARG A 335 10.50 -5.55 21.29
C ARG A 335 11.44 -6.24 20.29
N ASN A 336 11.04 -7.39 19.75
CA ASN A 336 11.80 -8.14 18.75
C ASN A 336 11.40 -7.82 17.30
N SER A 337 10.56 -6.82 17.07
CA SER A 337 10.23 -6.33 15.73
C SER A 337 11.48 -5.79 15.04
N HIS A 338 11.58 -6.04 13.72
CA HIS A 338 12.67 -5.54 12.87
C HIS A 338 12.95 -4.06 13.10
N TYR A 339 11.91 -3.23 13.14
CA TYR A 339 12.04 -1.79 13.30
C TYR A 339 12.57 -1.38 14.69
N ILE A 340 12.21 -2.11 15.75
CA ILE A 340 12.74 -1.82 17.09
C ILE A 340 14.22 -2.19 17.16
N ILE A 341 14.60 -3.33 16.57
CA ILE A 341 16.00 -3.78 16.52
C ILE A 341 16.84 -2.81 15.70
N ALA A 342 16.38 -2.45 14.49
CA ALA A 342 17.08 -1.52 13.60
C ALA A 342 17.28 -0.13 14.23
N SER A 343 16.35 0.34 15.05
CA SER A 343 16.48 1.63 15.77
C SER A 343 17.52 1.63 16.91
N LYS A 344 18.01 0.45 17.32
CA LYS A 344 19.01 0.30 18.40
C LYS A 344 20.43 0.10 17.90
N GLU A 345 20.60 -0.29 16.65
CA GLU A 345 21.91 -0.39 15.97
C GLU A 345 22.38 1.05 15.66
N LYS A 346 22.98 1.72 16.65
CA LYS A 346 23.57 3.07 16.53
C LYS A 346 24.96 3.03 15.94
#